data_AF-A0A7X7C5E6-F1
#
_entry.id   AF-A0A7X7C5E6-F1
#
_cell.length_a   1.000
_cell.length_b   1.000
_cell.length_c   1.000
_cell.angle_alpha   90.00
_cell.angle_beta   90.00
_cell.angle_gamma   90.00
#
_symmetry.space_group_name_H-M   'P 1'
#
loop_
_entity.id
_entity.type
_entity.pdbx_description
1 polymer ?
#
loop_
_entity_poly.entity_id
_entity_poly.type
_entity_poly.pdbx_seq_one_letter_code
_entity_poly.pdbx_strand_id
1 'polypeptide(L)'
;MSIPPRNCWENKDSEIRSDTLIGQGGNDGSGLTDEQLSTFKVVRTASHFECYGYFDCLNGYDNVTLSFGPCHWTFASCSGSNAEEKWEMPAFLAYMRNEYSTDYWTFFETFGLIPGKRWNEIRIDNIARYSENIKIQTENNSINLCGVVEGGLEENKYAKNWHSFYRFLMATRLSTDLRRAMWDFTRIRIRDILAKEFDINGKKKSVGSIVTSEKGVAMLLRWHIRFPGNLFYAGKNSKSKLQKIIEKVIETFSDENQAREDEILKKISEVDVNNEELEANLKSIYDWDNVPQKGLKDYYQLNLKEPELSSEKDSFKFCGFEMIT
;
A
#
# COMPACT_ATOMS: atom_id res chain seq x y z
N MET A 1 23.65 6.99 -7.21
CA MET A 1 23.00 6.14 -6.19
C MET A 1 22.74 6.99 -4.98
N SER A 2 21.70 6.66 -4.25
CA SER A 2 21.15 7.53 -3.25
C SER A 2 21.52 7.07 -1.83
N ILE A 3 21.44 7.95 -0.82
CA ILE A 3 21.98 7.67 0.53
C ILE A 3 20.88 7.08 1.42
N PRO A 4 20.69 5.76 1.52
CA PRO A 4 19.59 5.17 2.25
C PRO A 4 19.44 5.70 3.69
N PRO A 5 18.21 5.66 4.26
CA PRO A 5 18.05 5.76 5.70
C PRO A 5 19.00 4.79 6.41
N ARG A 6 19.46 5.11 7.62
CA ARG A 6 20.49 4.34 8.35
C ARG A 6 20.18 2.84 8.49
N ASN A 7 18.91 2.44 8.39
CA ASN A 7 18.42 1.07 8.51
C ASN A 7 18.20 0.35 7.16
N CYS A 8 18.48 1.00 6.02
CA CYS A 8 18.34 0.44 4.68
C CYS A 8 19.73 0.18 4.04
N TRP A 9 19.82 -0.75 3.10
CA TRP A 9 21.07 -1.09 2.43
C TRP A 9 21.45 -0.04 1.40
N GLU A 10 22.72 0.38 1.40
CA GLU A 10 23.38 1.11 0.31
C GLU A 10 23.54 0.25 -0.95
N ASN A 11 22.42 -0.15 -1.55
CA ASN A 11 22.38 -0.88 -2.80
C ASN A 11 21.33 -0.26 -3.72
N LYS A 12 21.65 -0.08 -5.01
CA LYS A 12 20.67 0.37 -6.01
C LYS A 12 19.44 -0.56 -6.07
N ASP A 13 19.55 -1.82 -5.71
CA ASP A 13 18.46 -2.79 -5.84
C ASP A 13 17.46 -2.71 -4.68
N SER A 14 17.78 -2.01 -3.58
CA SER A 14 16.88 -1.83 -2.43
C SER A 14 15.94 -0.63 -2.56
N GLU A 15 16.26 0.34 -3.43
CA GLU A 15 15.42 1.50 -3.69
C GLU A 15 14.24 1.13 -4.61
N ILE A 16 13.07 1.69 -4.32
CA ILE A 16 11.88 1.60 -5.16
C ILE A 16 12.03 2.56 -6.35
N ARG A 17 12.42 1.98 -7.49
CA ARG A 17 12.50 2.63 -8.79
C ARG A 17 11.71 1.83 -9.82
N SER A 18 11.48 2.39 -11.00
CA SER A 18 10.80 1.70 -12.08
C SER A 18 11.49 0.38 -12.43
N ASP A 19 12.82 0.38 -12.60
CA ASP A 19 13.61 -0.81 -12.94
C ASP A 19 13.56 -1.88 -11.85
N THR A 20 13.55 -1.51 -10.57
CA THR A 20 13.60 -2.46 -9.46
C THR A 20 12.22 -2.96 -9.01
N LEU A 21 11.16 -2.16 -9.22
CA LEU A 21 9.79 -2.50 -8.87
C LEU A 21 9.06 -3.20 -10.01
N ILE A 22 9.15 -2.65 -11.22
CA ILE A 22 8.43 -3.14 -12.41
C ILE A 22 9.33 -4.09 -13.23
N GLY A 23 10.65 -3.93 -13.15
CA GLY A 23 11.60 -4.62 -14.03
C GLY A 23 11.81 -3.91 -15.38
N GLN A 24 11.30 -2.69 -15.54
CA GLN A 24 11.30 -1.89 -16.77
C GLN A 24 11.48 -0.40 -16.44
N GLY A 25 11.77 0.45 -17.42
CA GLY A 25 11.81 1.90 -17.19
C GLY A 25 13.17 2.47 -16.77
N GLY A 26 14.20 1.65 -16.62
CA GLY A 26 15.50 2.12 -16.11
C GLY A 26 15.37 2.83 -14.75
N ASN A 27 16.33 3.71 -14.44
CA ASN A 27 16.33 4.50 -13.21
C ASN A 27 15.50 5.80 -13.29
N ASP A 28 14.94 6.11 -14.47
CA ASP A 28 14.34 7.40 -14.80
C ASP A 28 12.94 7.32 -15.42
N GLY A 29 12.36 6.12 -15.47
CA GLY A 29 11.07 5.83 -16.12
C GLY A 29 11.16 5.65 -17.64
N SER A 30 12.34 5.74 -18.26
CA SER A 30 12.49 5.64 -19.71
C SER A 30 12.06 4.27 -20.26
N GLY A 31 11.11 4.28 -21.21
CA GLY A 31 10.56 3.08 -21.84
C GLY A 31 9.37 2.47 -21.10
N LEU A 32 8.86 3.11 -20.05
CA LEU A 32 7.51 2.81 -19.55
C LEU A 32 6.44 3.38 -20.49
N THR A 33 5.27 2.75 -20.53
CA THR A 33 4.06 3.36 -21.09
C THR A 33 3.52 4.45 -20.17
N ASP A 34 2.63 5.31 -20.69
CA ASP A 34 1.95 6.35 -19.90
C ASP A 34 1.22 5.75 -18.70
N GLU A 35 0.54 4.61 -18.87
CA GLU A 35 -0.14 3.91 -17.78
C GLU A 35 0.84 3.41 -16.71
N GLN A 36 1.96 2.81 -17.14
CA GLN A 36 2.98 2.30 -16.23
C GLN A 36 3.63 3.43 -15.44
N LEU A 37 3.98 4.53 -16.11
CA LEU A 37 4.59 5.69 -15.49
C LEU A 37 3.61 6.37 -14.51
N SER A 38 2.38 6.61 -14.93
CA SER A 38 1.34 7.22 -14.09
C SER A 38 1.05 6.40 -12.84
N THR A 39 0.92 5.07 -12.99
CA THR A 39 0.74 4.17 -11.85
C THR A 39 1.99 4.11 -10.97
N PHE A 40 3.19 4.11 -11.55
CA PHE A 40 4.44 4.14 -10.80
C PHE A 40 4.55 5.40 -9.94
N LYS A 41 4.22 6.59 -10.48
CA LYS A 41 4.23 7.86 -9.74
C LYS A 41 3.36 7.81 -8.49
N VAL A 42 2.15 7.24 -8.60
CA VAL A 42 1.23 7.04 -7.47
C VAL A 42 1.83 6.10 -6.41
N VAL A 43 2.32 4.93 -6.82
CA VAL A 43 2.93 3.97 -5.89
C VAL A 43 4.17 4.56 -5.22
N ARG A 44 4.99 5.27 -6.00
CA ARG A 44 6.22 5.89 -5.52
C ARG A 44 5.96 7.00 -4.51
N THR A 45 4.91 7.78 -4.73
CA THR A 45 4.41 8.81 -3.82
C THR A 45 3.98 8.21 -2.48
N ALA A 46 3.16 7.15 -2.49
CA ALA A 46 2.79 6.47 -1.24
C ALA A 46 4.01 5.88 -0.52
N SER A 47 4.90 5.20 -1.27
CA SER A 47 6.10 4.57 -0.70
C SER A 47 7.06 5.55 -0.04
N HIS A 48 7.08 6.82 -0.45
CA HIS A 48 7.89 7.86 0.18
C HIS A 48 7.54 7.98 1.68
N PHE A 49 6.25 7.94 2.01
CA PHE A 49 5.77 8.08 3.39
C PHE A 49 5.85 6.77 4.16
N GLU A 50 5.61 5.64 3.50
CA GLU A 50 5.53 4.34 4.17
C GLU A 50 6.90 3.70 4.45
N CYS A 51 7.85 3.87 3.54
CA CYS A 51 9.11 3.12 3.58
C CYS A 51 10.29 3.94 3.03
N TYR A 52 10.16 5.27 3.00
CA TYR A 52 11.13 6.19 2.40
C TYR A 52 11.52 5.82 0.97
N GLY A 53 10.65 5.11 0.23
CA GLY A 53 10.97 4.62 -1.10
C GLY A 53 12.02 3.50 -1.15
N TYR A 54 12.16 2.68 -0.10
CA TYR A 54 13.03 1.50 -0.07
C TYR A 54 12.27 0.24 0.30
N PHE A 55 12.57 -0.86 -0.39
CA PHE A 55 11.98 -2.17 -0.10
C PHE A 55 12.39 -2.74 1.26
N ASP A 56 13.58 -2.39 1.73
CA ASP A 56 14.19 -2.93 2.93
C ASP A 56 14.07 -1.99 4.15
N CYS A 57 13.21 -0.97 4.06
CA CYS A 57 12.74 -0.22 5.21
C CYS A 57 11.63 -0.99 5.93
N LEU A 58 12.03 -1.90 6.82
CA LEU A 58 11.14 -2.70 7.65
C LEU A 58 10.85 -1.99 8.99
N ASN A 59 9.63 -2.13 9.50
CA ASN A 59 9.23 -1.70 10.83
C ASN A 59 8.86 -2.91 11.71
N GLY A 60 9.35 -2.90 12.95
CA GLY A 60 8.92 -3.81 14.01
C GLY A 60 9.08 -3.22 15.42
N TYR A 61 9.16 -1.88 15.53
CA TYR A 61 9.39 -1.19 16.81
C TYR A 61 8.10 -0.90 17.58
N ASP A 62 6.95 -0.96 16.93
CA ASP A 62 5.64 -0.65 17.49
C ASP A 62 4.89 -1.91 17.96
N ASN A 63 3.57 -1.78 18.09
CA ASN A 63 2.67 -2.86 18.50
C ASN A 63 2.35 -3.84 17.36
N VAL A 64 3.14 -3.89 16.28
CA VAL A 64 3.05 -4.97 15.29
C VAL A 64 4.27 -5.90 15.37
N THR A 65 4.15 -7.06 14.72
CA THR A 65 5.24 -8.02 14.58
C THR A 65 6.28 -7.52 13.58
N LEU A 66 5.80 -7.19 12.38
CA LEU A 66 6.58 -6.68 11.26
C LEU A 66 5.64 -5.96 10.28
N SER A 67 6.15 -4.95 9.60
CA SER A 67 5.52 -4.36 8.41
C SER A 67 6.59 -3.98 7.37
N PHE A 68 6.26 -4.09 6.08
CA PHE A 68 7.18 -3.76 4.99
C PHE A 68 6.49 -3.44 3.67
N GLY A 69 7.28 -2.95 2.71
CA GLY A 69 6.89 -2.75 1.33
C GLY A 69 6.28 -1.38 1.06
N PRO A 70 5.89 -1.09 -0.21
CA PRO A 70 5.39 0.22 -0.64
C PRO A 70 4.15 0.71 0.12
N CYS A 71 3.41 -0.22 0.74
CA CYS A 71 2.19 0.05 1.50
C CYS A 71 2.29 -0.39 2.97
N HIS A 72 3.50 -0.71 3.45
CA HIS A 72 3.77 -1.08 4.84
C HIS A 72 2.82 -2.16 5.40
N TRP A 73 2.60 -3.23 4.64
CA TRP A 73 1.64 -4.27 5.00
C TRP A 73 2.01 -4.89 6.34
N THR A 74 1.07 -4.92 7.28
CA THR A 74 1.27 -5.47 8.63
C THR A 74 1.16 -6.98 8.65
N PHE A 75 2.05 -7.65 9.40
CA PHE A 75 2.05 -9.11 9.56
C PHE A 75 1.03 -9.61 10.58
N ALA A 76 1.11 -9.07 11.80
CA ALA A 76 0.23 -9.38 12.91
C ALA A 76 0.32 -8.26 13.96
N SER A 77 -0.76 -8.03 14.69
CA SER A 77 -0.80 -7.10 15.82
C SER A 77 -0.35 -7.79 17.11
N CYS A 78 0.59 -7.18 17.83
CA CYS A 78 1.03 -7.58 19.17
C CYS A 78 0.17 -6.96 20.28
N SER A 79 -1.02 -6.43 19.96
CA SER A 79 -1.98 -5.92 20.96
C SER A 79 -3.02 -6.98 21.28
N GLY A 80 -3.20 -7.31 22.56
CA GLY A 80 -3.98 -8.47 23.02
C GLY A 80 -5.36 -8.65 22.40
N SER A 81 -6.17 -7.58 22.30
CA SER A 81 -7.51 -7.65 21.71
C SER A 81 -7.53 -7.93 20.21
N ASN A 82 -6.42 -7.72 19.51
CA ASN A 82 -6.31 -7.77 18.05
C ASN A 82 -5.33 -8.84 17.58
N ALA A 83 -4.83 -9.68 18.50
CA ALA A 83 -3.76 -10.63 18.23
C ALA A 83 -4.14 -11.68 17.18
N GLU A 84 -5.41 -12.06 17.11
CA GLU A 84 -5.94 -13.05 16.16
C GLU A 84 -6.61 -12.43 14.93
N GLU A 85 -6.57 -11.09 14.81
CA GLU A 85 -7.12 -10.41 13.65
C GLU A 85 -6.32 -10.75 12.40
N LYS A 86 -7.03 -10.78 11.27
CA LYS A 86 -6.43 -10.93 9.94
C LYS A 86 -5.76 -9.64 9.52
N TRP A 87 -4.59 -9.75 8.89
CA TRP A 87 -3.82 -8.60 8.41
C TRP A 87 -3.44 -8.71 6.94
N GLU A 88 -2.90 -7.62 6.39
CA GLU A 88 -2.68 -7.48 4.96
C GLU A 88 -1.45 -8.24 4.44
N MET A 89 -0.38 -8.34 5.24
CA MET A 89 0.82 -9.04 4.79
C MET A 89 0.57 -10.54 4.59
N PRO A 90 -0.17 -11.27 5.44
CA PRO A 90 -0.54 -12.65 5.12
C PRO A 90 -1.35 -12.80 3.82
N ALA A 91 -2.20 -11.82 3.48
CA ALA A 91 -2.92 -11.83 2.21
C ALA A 91 -1.99 -11.55 1.01
N PHE A 92 -1.05 -10.60 1.16
CA PHE A 92 0.04 -10.37 0.21
C PHE A 92 0.89 -11.63 0.00
N LEU A 93 1.24 -12.33 1.08
CA LEU A 93 1.99 -13.57 1.03
C LEU A 93 1.19 -14.70 0.36
N ALA A 94 -0.14 -14.73 0.52
CA ALA A 94 -0.99 -15.63 -0.26
C ALA A 94 -0.96 -15.34 -1.76
N TYR A 95 -0.98 -14.06 -2.14
CA TYR A 95 -0.81 -13.63 -3.53
C TYR A 95 0.56 -14.07 -4.09
N MET A 96 1.65 -13.76 -3.37
CA MET A 96 2.99 -14.15 -3.78
C MET A 96 3.13 -15.68 -3.91
N ARG A 97 2.56 -16.45 -2.99
CA ARG A 97 2.55 -17.92 -3.07
C ARG A 97 1.83 -18.43 -4.32
N ASN A 98 0.80 -17.73 -4.79
CA ASN A 98 0.03 -18.10 -5.97
C ASN A 98 0.79 -17.80 -7.27
N GLU A 99 1.27 -16.56 -7.41
CA GLU A 99 1.89 -16.08 -8.67
C GLU A 99 3.38 -16.39 -8.77
N TYR A 100 4.09 -16.36 -7.64
CA TYR A 100 5.55 -16.42 -7.54
C TYR A 100 5.99 -17.54 -6.58
N SER A 101 5.41 -18.74 -6.78
CA SER A 101 5.51 -19.87 -5.84
C SER A 101 6.95 -20.33 -5.53
N THR A 102 7.87 -20.22 -6.49
CA THR A 102 9.29 -20.63 -6.30
C THR A 102 10.01 -19.72 -5.31
N ASP A 103 9.89 -18.40 -5.48
CA ASP A 103 10.47 -17.43 -4.56
C ASP A 103 9.72 -17.43 -3.22
N TYR A 104 8.40 -17.64 -3.23
CA TYR A 104 7.65 -17.81 -1.99
C TYR A 104 8.19 -18.99 -1.17
N TRP A 105 8.40 -20.13 -1.83
CA TRP A 105 8.95 -21.32 -1.18
C TRP A 105 10.32 -21.02 -0.57
N THR A 106 11.20 -20.41 -1.36
CA THR A 106 12.58 -20.08 -0.97
C THR A 106 12.64 -19.13 0.22
N PHE A 107 11.86 -18.05 0.21
CA PHE A 107 11.99 -16.97 1.19
C PHE A 107 11.03 -17.05 2.39
N PHE A 108 9.96 -17.85 2.30
CA PHE A 108 8.92 -17.89 3.35
C PHE A 108 8.47 -19.31 3.72
N GLU A 109 8.13 -20.16 2.74
CA GLU A 109 7.52 -21.48 3.03
C GLU A 109 8.50 -22.45 3.70
N THR A 110 9.78 -22.43 3.31
CA THR A 110 10.85 -23.23 3.96
C THR A 110 11.05 -22.88 5.43
N PHE A 111 10.57 -21.72 5.87
CA PHE A 111 10.57 -21.28 7.27
C PHE A 111 9.25 -21.56 7.99
N GLY A 112 8.35 -22.30 7.34
CA GLY A 112 7.07 -22.73 7.89
C GLY A 112 5.96 -21.68 7.82
N LEU A 113 6.18 -20.55 7.14
CA LEU A 113 5.15 -19.52 6.97
C LEU A 113 4.21 -19.91 5.83
N ILE A 114 2.95 -20.17 6.15
CA ILE A 114 1.94 -20.60 5.18
C ILE A 114 0.67 -19.76 5.35
N PRO A 115 0.13 -19.12 4.31
CA PRO A 115 -1.09 -18.33 4.44
C PRO A 115 -2.27 -19.25 4.78
N GLY A 116 -3.17 -18.77 5.65
CA GLY A 116 -4.30 -19.57 6.13
C GLY A 116 -5.25 -20.00 5.02
N LYS A 117 -5.28 -19.25 3.91
CA LYS A 117 -6.04 -19.51 2.70
C LYS A 117 -5.20 -19.27 1.45
N ARG A 118 -5.61 -19.86 0.33
CA ARG A 118 -5.05 -19.54 -1.00
C ARG A 118 -5.53 -18.17 -1.45
N TRP A 119 -4.77 -17.51 -2.34
CA TRP A 119 -5.12 -16.17 -2.86
C TRP A 119 -6.55 -16.11 -3.40
N ASN A 120 -6.93 -17.09 -4.23
CA ASN A 120 -8.26 -17.18 -4.85
C ASN A 120 -9.42 -17.48 -3.87
N GLU A 121 -9.13 -17.74 -2.59
CA GLU A 121 -10.11 -17.93 -1.51
C GLU A 121 -10.24 -16.68 -0.62
N ILE A 122 -9.29 -15.76 -0.69
CA ILE A 122 -9.34 -14.49 0.01
C ILE A 122 -10.30 -13.57 -0.76
N ARG A 123 -11.14 -12.87 -0.01
CA ARG A 123 -12.11 -11.90 -0.55
C ARG A 123 -11.77 -10.54 0.00
N ILE A 124 -11.92 -9.54 -0.87
CA ILE A 124 -11.83 -8.15 -0.45
C ILE A 124 -12.95 -7.85 0.55
N ASP A 125 -12.61 -7.11 1.60
CA ASP A 125 -13.59 -6.67 2.59
C ASP A 125 -14.32 -5.38 2.16
N ASN A 126 -15.20 -4.91 3.02
CA ASN A 126 -16.00 -3.71 2.77
C ASN A 126 -15.13 -2.44 2.68
N ILE A 127 -13.95 -2.43 3.30
CA ILE A 127 -12.99 -1.32 3.31
C ILE A 127 -11.93 -1.40 2.21
N ALA A 128 -12.17 -2.21 1.18
CA ALA A 128 -11.26 -2.42 0.05
C ALA A 128 -9.90 -3.00 0.47
N ARG A 129 -9.89 -3.87 1.48
CA ARG A 129 -8.68 -4.50 2.01
C ARG A 129 -8.75 -6.02 1.87
N TYR A 130 -7.60 -6.62 1.58
CA TYR A 130 -7.41 -8.06 1.67
C TYR A 130 -6.71 -8.37 2.98
N SER A 131 -7.24 -9.32 3.74
CA SER A 131 -6.64 -9.71 5.01
C SER A 131 -6.78 -11.20 5.24
N GLU A 132 -5.72 -11.80 5.77
CA GLU A 132 -5.70 -13.21 6.13
C GLU A 132 -4.84 -13.44 7.36
N ASN A 133 -4.89 -14.65 7.91
CA ASN A 133 -3.94 -15.14 8.90
C ASN A 133 -2.76 -15.82 8.21
N ILE A 134 -1.61 -15.81 8.86
CA ILE A 134 -0.50 -16.68 8.51
C ILE A 134 -0.47 -17.82 9.53
N LYS A 135 -0.19 -19.03 9.06
CA LYS A 135 0.05 -20.21 9.88
C LYS A 135 1.54 -20.49 9.94
N ILE A 136 1.98 -20.98 11.09
CA ILE A 136 3.32 -21.49 11.31
C ILE A 136 3.26 -22.98 11.65
N GLN A 137 4.18 -23.77 11.08
CA GLN A 137 4.35 -25.17 11.44
C GLN A 137 5.10 -25.28 12.78
N THR A 138 4.57 -26.06 13.70
CA THR A 138 5.22 -26.48 14.95
C THR A 138 5.48 -27.98 14.91
N GLU A 139 6.20 -28.52 15.90
CA GLU A 139 6.53 -29.95 15.98
C GLU A 139 5.28 -30.84 15.95
N ASN A 140 4.18 -30.36 16.54
CA ASN A 140 2.99 -31.17 16.78
C ASN A 140 1.78 -30.75 15.95
N ASN A 141 1.74 -29.51 15.42
CA ASN A 141 0.57 -28.97 14.70
C ASN A 141 0.94 -27.77 13.81
N SER A 142 -0.03 -27.23 13.07
CA SER A 142 0.07 -25.90 12.48
C SER A 142 -0.84 -24.94 13.23
N ILE A 143 -0.28 -23.84 13.74
CA ILE A 143 -1.02 -22.83 14.51
C ILE A 143 -1.08 -21.51 13.75
N ASN A 144 -2.11 -20.71 14.00
CA ASN A 144 -2.10 -19.32 13.54
C ASN A 144 -0.98 -18.58 14.27
N LEU A 145 -0.18 -17.83 13.52
CA LEU A 145 0.68 -16.83 14.12
C LEU A 145 -0.24 -15.68 14.55
N CYS A 146 -0.54 -15.61 15.83
CA CYS A 146 -1.21 -14.46 16.42
C CYS A 146 -0.12 -13.53 16.99
N GLY A 147 -0.43 -12.37 17.57
CA GLY A 147 0.61 -11.51 18.17
C GLY A 147 0.70 -11.51 19.69
N VAL A 148 -0.25 -12.11 20.41
CA VAL A 148 -0.28 -12.28 21.90
C VAL A 148 -1.20 -13.45 22.25
N VAL A 149 -0.94 -14.19 23.34
CA VAL A 149 -1.88 -15.16 23.93
C VAL A 149 -2.38 -14.62 25.27
N GLU A 150 -3.63 -14.89 25.64
CA GLU A 150 -4.20 -14.50 26.93
C GLU A 150 -3.39 -15.14 28.08
N GLY A 151 -2.80 -14.31 28.95
CA GLY A 151 -1.96 -14.77 30.06
C GLY A 151 -0.44 -14.55 29.90
N GLY A 152 0.04 -14.04 28.75
CA GLY A 152 1.45 -13.64 28.63
C GLY A 152 1.96 -13.38 27.21
N LEU A 153 3.12 -12.71 27.13
CA LEU A 153 3.85 -12.39 25.90
C LEU A 153 4.53 -13.60 25.22
N GLU A 154 4.33 -14.82 25.73
CA GLU A 154 5.33 -15.89 25.57
C GLU A 154 5.20 -16.73 24.29
N GLU A 155 4.01 -16.91 23.70
CA GLU A 155 3.86 -17.88 22.58
C GLU A 155 3.82 -17.27 21.17
N ASN A 156 3.64 -15.94 21.00
CA ASN A 156 3.62 -15.27 19.69
C ASN A 156 4.92 -14.54 19.31
N LYS A 157 6.04 -14.89 19.95
CA LYS A 157 7.38 -14.37 19.62
C LYS A 157 8.03 -15.02 18.38
N TYR A 158 7.37 -15.98 17.70
CA TYR A 158 8.00 -16.72 16.59
C TYR A 158 8.41 -15.85 15.40
N ALA A 159 7.74 -14.70 15.18
CA ALA A 159 8.12 -13.75 14.15
C ALA A 159 8.56 -12.37 14.66
N LYS A 160 8.32 -12.04 15.94
CA LYS A 160 8.85 -10.80 16.57
C LYS A 160 10.24 -11.06 17.16
N ASN A 161 11.17 -11.44 16.30
CA ASN A 161 12.57 -11.69 16.63
C ASN A 161 13.48 -11.26 15.49
N TRP A 162 14.77 -11.14 15.80
CA TRP A 162 15.77 -10.69 14.83
C TRP A 162 15.87 -11.65 13.63
N HIS A 163 15.77 -12.97 13.82
CA HIS A 163 15.84 -13.92 12.71
C HIS A 163 14.76 -13.66 11.66
N SER A 164 13.51 -13.48 12.10
CA SER A 164 12.40 -13.19 11.20
C SER A 164 12.55 -11.83 10.55
N PHE A 165 12.92 -10.79 11.32
CA PHE A 165 13.20 -9.47 10.78
C PHE A 165 14.26 -9.53 9.65
N TYR A 166 15.39 -10.18 9.90
CA TYR A 166 16.46 -10.32 8.91
C TYR A 166 16.07 -11.20 7.72
N ARG A 167 15.23 -12.23 7.89
CA ARG A 167 14.73 -13.04 6.77
C ARG A 167 13.87 -12.21 5.81
N PHE A 168 12.92 -11.46 6.34
CA PHE A 168 12.12 -10.55 5.52
C PHE A 168 12.99 -9.46 4.89
N LEU A 169 13.95 -8.91 5.64
CA LEU A 169 14.91 -7.93 5.13
C LEU A 169 15.69 -8.49 3.94
N MET A 170 16.22 -9.70 4.06
CA MET A 170 16.98 -10.32 2.97
C MET A 170 16.09 -10.71 1.80
N ALA A 171 14.84 -11.12 2.04
CA ALA A 171 13.88 -11.39 0.97
C ALA A 171 13.64 -10.14 0.12
N THR A 172 13.40 -8.97 0.74
CA THR A 172 13.20 -7.70 -0.01
C THR A 172 14.44 -7.25 -0.78
N ARG A 173 15.62 -7.64 -0.32
CA ARG A 173 16.92 -7.34 -0.94
C ARG A 173 17.32 -8.30 -2.07
N LEU A 174 16.85 -9.53 -2.06
CA LEU A 174 17.33 -10.57 -2.98
C LEU A 174 16.27 -11.05 -3.98
N SER A 175 14.99 -11.05 -3.60
CA SER A 175 13.93 -11.57 -4.45
C SER A 175 13.41 -10.47 -5.38
N THR A 176 13.61 -10.65 -6.69
CA THR A 176 12.99 -9.79 -7.70
C THR A 176 11.49 -10.07 -7.80
N ASP A 177 11.08 -11.32 -7.65
CA ASP A 177 9.67 -11.70 -7.74
C ASP A 177 8.87 -11.23 -6.53
N LEU A 178 9.48 -11.11 -5.34
CA LEU A 178 8.85 -10.43 -4.21
C LEU A 178 8.55 -8.97 -4.56
N ARG A 179 9.49 -8.24 -5.18
CA ARG A 179 9.27 -6.84 -5.59
C ARG A 179 8.20 -6.70 -6.66
N ARG A 180 8.16 -7.61 -7.63
CA ARG A 180 7.07 -7.70 -8.61
C ARG A 180 5.74 -7.99 -7.94
N ALA A 181 5.72 -8.90 -6.96
CA ALA A 181 4.52 -9.16 -6.18
C ALA A 181 4.06 -7.89 -5.43
N MET A 182 4.99 -7.08 -4.91
CA MET A 182 4.64 -5.80 -4.26
C MET A 182 3.99 -4.84 -5.24
N TRP A 183 4.56 -4.69 -6.44
CA TRP A 183 3.97 -3.90 -7.52
C TRP A 183 2.55 -4.34 -7.83
N ASP A 184 2.38 -5.63 -8.07
CA ASP A 184 1.10 -6.20 -8.45
C ASP A 184 0.04 -6.06 -7.37
N PHE A 185 0.40 -6.35 -6.12
CA PHE A 185 -0.51 -6.25 -4.99
C PHE A 185 -0.92 -4.80 -4.68
N THR A 186 0.00 -3.84 -4.84
CA THR A 186 -0.35 -2.42 -4.75
C THR A 186 -1.27 -2.01 -5.89
N ARG A 187 -1.07 -2.50 -7.12
CA ARG A 187 -1.99 -2.24 -8.25
C ARG A 187 -3.38 -2.82 -8.00
N ILE A 188 -3.47 -4.05 -7.48
CA ILE A 188 -4.74 -4.66 -7.05
C ILE A 188 -5.46 -3.75 -6.06
N ARG A 189 -4.75 -3.23 -5.05
CA ARG A 189 -5.31 -2.26 -4.10
C ARG A 189 -5.82 -1.00 -4.77
N ILE A 190 -5.03 -0.37 -5.65
CA ILE A 190 -5.45 0.85 -6.37
C ILE A 190 -6.71 0.58 -7.19
N ARG A 191 -6.72 -0.50 -7.99
CA ARG A 191 -7.90 -0.92 -8.76
C ARG A 191 -9.13 -1.00 -7.87
N ASP A 192 -9.02 -1.66 -6.73
CA ASP A 192 -10.16 -1.93 -5.87
C ASP A 192 -10.62 -0.70 -5.08
N ILE A 193 -9.72 0.22 -4.71
CA ILE A 193 -10.07 1.55 -4.20
C ILE A 193 -10.90 2.31 -5.25
N LEU A 194 -10.43 2.34 -6.50
CA LEU A 194 -11.08 3.07 -7.57
C LEU A 194 -12.40 2.42 -8.03
N ALA A 195 -12.53 1.11 -7.91
CA ALA A 195 -13.73 0.36 -8.25
C ALA A 195 -14.85 0.46 -7.20
N LYS A 196 -14.55 0.87 -5.95
CA LYS A 196 -15.59 1.06 -4.93
C LYS A 196 -16.58 2.11 -5.39
N GLU A 197 -17.87 1.83 -5.14
CA GLU A 197 -18.96 2.70 -5.54
C GLU A 197 -19.52 3.47 -4.34
N PHE A 198 -19.88 4.73 -4.57
CA PHE A 198 -20.75 5.50 -3.68
C PHE A 198 -22.10 5.74 -4.35
N ASP A 199 -23.14 5.80 -3.53
CA ASP A 199 -24.42 6.35 -3.96
C ASP A 199 -24.37 7.87 -3.82
N ILE A 200 -24.31 8.56 -4.97
CA ILE A 200 -24.29 10.01 -5.06
C ILE A 200 -25.56 10.45 -5.79
N ASN A 201 -26.47 11.11 -5.08
CA ASN A 201 -27.76 11.58 -5.62
C ASN A 201 -28.60 10.47 -6.27
N GLY A 202 -28.61 9.26 -5.70
CA GLY A 202 -29.37 8.12 -6.20
C GLY A 202 -28.71 7.38 -7.37
N LYS A 203 -27.45 7.73 -7.71
CA LYS A 203 -26.67 7.08 -8.75
C LYS A 203 -25.40 6.50 -8.16
N LYS A 204 -25.14 5.24 -8.51
CA LYS A 204 -23.87 4.59 -8.21
C LYS A 204 -22.77 5.19 -9.08
N LYS A 205 -21.71 5.69 -8.44
CA LYS A 205 -20.49 6.17 -9.10
C LYS A 205 -19.28 5.53 -8.45
N SER A 206 -18.37 5.03 -9.27
CA SER A 206 -17.08 4.50 -8.78
C SER A 206 -16.19 5.66 -8.33
N VAL A 207 -15.33 5.43 -7.34
CA VAL A 207 -14.34 6.44 -6.90
C VAL A 207 -13.45 6.88 -8.06
N GLY A 208 -13.02 5.95 -8.93
CA GLY A 208 -12.21 6.26 -10.09
C GLY A 208 -12.93 7.01 -11.21
N SER A 209 -14.26 7.15 -11.15
CA SER A 209 -14.99 8.07 -12.03
C SER A 209 -15.09 9.50 -11.48
N ILE A 210 -14.71 9.69 -10.21
CA ILE A 210 -14.84 10.96 -9.48
C ILE A 210 -13.47 11.59 -9.23
N VAL A 211 -12.50 10.79 -8.78
CA VAL A 211 -11.12 11.20 -8.53
C VAL A 211 -10.24 10.59 -9.62
N THR A 212 -9.76 11.45 -10.51
CA THR A 212 -9.20 11.04 -11.81
C THR A 212 -7.78 11.54 -12.06
N SER A 213 -7.24 12.37 -11.17
CA SER A 213 -5.86 12.86 -11.23
C SER A 213 -4.86 11.92 -10.54
N GLU A 214 -3.60 11.93 -10.99
CA GLU A 214 -2.54 11.15 -10.35
C GLU A 214 -2.37 11.54 -8.87
N LYS A 215 -2.42 12.84 -8.59
CA LYS A 215 -2.35 13.41 -7.25
C LYS A 215 -3.51 12.90 -6.38
N GLY A 216 -4.73 12.90 -6.88
CA GLY A 216 -5.90 12.38 -6.19
C GLY A 216 -5.76 10.90 -5.84
N VAL A 217 -5.35 10.07 -6.80
CA VAL A 217 -5.16 8.64 -6.55
C VAL A 217 -4.02 8.39 -5.55
N ALA A 218 -2.94 9.16 -5.58
CA ALA A 218 -1.86 9.09 -4.60
C ALA A 218 -2.33 9.43 -3.17
N MET A 219 -3.14 10.47 -3.02
CA MET A 219 -3.76 10.84 -1.73
C MET A 219 -4.70 9.74 -1.23
N LEU A 220 -5.53 9.17 -2.11
CA LEU A 220 -6.43 8.07 -1.76
C LEU A 220 -5.66 6.83 -1.33
N LEU A 221 -4.60 6.45 -2.05
CA LEU A 221 -3.76 5.31 -1.68
C LEU A 221 -3.10 5.54 -0.31
N ARG A 222 -2.51 6.72 -0.08
CA ARG A 222 -1.89 7.06 1.21
C ARG A 222 -2.89 7.03 2.36
N TRP A 223 -4.09 7.58 2.15
CA TRP A 223 -5.16 7.57 3.14
C TRP A 223 -5.65 6.15 3.41
N HIS A 224 -5.82 5.33 2.37
CA HIS A 224 -6.26 3.95 2.48
C HIS A 224 -5.29 3.09 3.28
N ILE A 225 -3.98 3.24 3.07
CA ILE A 225 -2.96 2.49 3.81
C ILE A 225 -3.11 2.69 5.33
N ARG A 226 -3.38 3.92 5.78
CA ARG A 226 -3.46 4.24 7.20
C ARG A 226 -4.85 4.04 7.80
N PHE A 227 -5.90 4.51 7.11
CA PHE A 227 -7.27 4.46 7.61
C PHE A 227 -8.25 4.06 6.50
N PRO A 228 -8.25 2.79 6.08
CA PRO A 228 -9.12 2.30 5.00
C PRO A 228 -10.62 2.48 5.34
N GLY A 229 -10.97 2.42 6.63
CA GLY A 229 -12.32 2.72 7.10
C GLY A 229 -12.78 4.15 6.78
N ASN A 230 -11.90 5.14 6.81
CA ASN A 230 -12.28 6.51 6.50
C ASN A 230 -12.68 6.71 5.03
N LEU A 231 -12.21 5.84 4.12
CA LEU A 231 -12.60 5.89 2.71
C LEU A 231 -13.93 5.19 2.44
N PHE A 232 -14.18 4.02 3.05
CA PHE A 232 -15.30 3.15 2.62
C PHE A 232 -16.21 2.63 3.74
N TYR A 233 -15.86 2.82 5.02
CA TYR A 233 -16.65 2.29 6.13
C TYR A 233 -16.95 3.34 7.19
N ALA A 234 -18.24 3.62 7.35
CA ALA A 234 -18.73 4.19 8.59
C ALA A 234 -19.99 3.42 9.00
N GLY A 235 -19.84 2.20 9.53
CA GLY A 235 -20.95 1.48 10.18
C GLY A 235 -22.18 1.20 9.29
N LYS A 236 -23.24 0.63 9.89
CA LYS A 236 -24.42 0.14 9.13
C LYS A 236 -25.23 1.22 8.42
N ASN A 237 -25.05 2.51 8.75
CA ASN A 237 -25.89 3.63 8.27
C ASN A 237 -25.13 4.97 8.10
N SER A 238 -23.80 5.00 8.19
CA SER A 238 -23.05 6.25 8.05
C SER A 238 -22.20 6.24 6.78
N LYS A 239 -22.14 7.41 6.13
CA LYS A 239 -21.26 7.66 5.01
C LYS A 239 -19.82 7.78 5.51
N SER A 240 -18.88 7.25 4.75
CA SER A 240 -17.45 7.40 5.03
C SER A 240 -17.02 8.88 4.95
N LYS A 241 -15.82 9.21 5.45
CA LYS A 241 -15.32 10.59 5.36
C LYS A 241 -15.13 11.00 3.90
N LEU A 242 -14.58 10.11 3.07
CA LEU A 242 -14.42 10.37 1.65
C LEU A 242 -15.76 10.61 0.95
N GLN A 243 -16.77 9.78 1.21
CA GLN A 243 -18.09 9.97 0.61
C GLN A 243 -18.71 11.32 1.00
N LYS A 244 -18.61 11.71 2.28
CA LYS A 244 -19.08 13.02 2.76
C LYS A 244 -18.39 14.19 2.05
N ILE A 245 -17.08 14.09 1.83
CA ILE A 245 -16.32 15.09 1.08
C ILE A 245 -16.86 15.18 -0.34
N ILE A 246 -16.94 14.05 -1.04
CA ILE A 246 -17.38 13.99 -2.44
C ILE A 246 -18.78 14.55 -2.62
N GLU A 247 -19.73 14.15 -1.77
CA GLU A 247 -21.11 14.64 -1.86
C GLU A 247 -21.18 16.16 -1.68
N LYS A 248 -20.53 16.68 -0.64
CA LYS A 248 -20.51 18.13 -0.36
C LYS A 248 -19.87 18.93 -1.51
N VAL A 249 -18.81 18.41 -2.11
CA VAL A 249 -18.17 19.08 -3.25
C VAL A 249 -19.08 19.02 -4.48
N ILE A 250 -19.71 17.87 -4.77
CA ILE A 250 -20.63 17.73 -5.90
C ILE A 250 -21.88 18.61 -5.76
N GLU A 251 -22.37 18.83 -4.53
CA GLU A 251 -23.45 19.79 -4.23
C GLU A 251 -23.09 21.22 -4.64
N THR A 252 -21.81 21.60 -4.52
CA THR A 252 -21.32 22.96 -4.82
C THR A 252 -20.81 23.10 -6.26
N PHE A 253 -20.16 22.06 -6.78
CA PHE A 253 -19.55 22.01 -8.11
C PHE A 253 -20.25 20.91 -8.93
N SER A 254 -21.40 21.21 -9.53
CA SER A 254 -22.27 20.22 -10.21
C SER A 254 -21.74 19.71 -11.55
N ASP A 255 -20.77 20.39 -12.14
CA ASP A 255 -20.14 19.98 -13.40
C ASP A 255 -18.91 19.11 -13.16
N GLU A 256 -18.73 18.08 -13.99
CA GLU A 256 -17.58 17.17 -13.97
C GLU A 256 -16.37 17.81 -14.66
N ASN A 257 -15.80 18.84 -14.04
CA ASN A 257 -14.68 19.64 -14.57
C ASN A 257 -13.49 19.71 -13.60
N GLN A 258 -12.41 20.38 -14.03
CA GLN A 258 -11.19 20.56 -13.23
C GLN A 258 -11.46 21.21 -11.88
N ALA A 259 -12.33 22.23 -11.82
CA ALA A 259 -12.62 22.93 -10.58
C ALA A 259 -13.23 22.01 -9.50
N ARG A 260 -14.03 21.00 -9.91
CA ARG A 260 -14.50 19.96 -8.99
C ARG A 260 -13.35 19.09 -8.49
N GLU A 261 -12.48 18.60 -9.39
CA GLU A 261 -11.33 17.77 -9.00
C GLU A 261 -10.45 18.53 -8.00
N ASP A 262 -10.10 19.79 -8.29
CA ASP A 262 -9.30 20.65 -7.43
C ASP A 262 -9.90 20.81 -6.02
N GLU A 263 -11.21 21.05 -5.94
CA GLU A 263 -11.89 21.18 -4.64
C GLU A 263 -11.95 19.83 -3.89
N ILE A 264 -12.09 18.70 -4.58
CA ILE A 264 -11.99 17.38 -3.96
C ILE A 264 -10.58 17.18 -3.37
N LEU A 265 -9.53 17.43 -4.15
CA LEU A 265 -8.14 17.30 -3.69
C LEU A 265 -7.88 18.18 -2.47
N LYS A 266 -8.32 19.44 -2.53
CA LYS A 266 -8.21 20.37 -1.41
C LYS A 266 -8.90 19.83 -0.16
N LYS A 267 -10.14 19.35 -0.28
CA LYS A 267 -10.89 18.81 0.87
C LYS A 267 -10.30 17.52 1.43
N ILE A 268 -9.68 16.69 0.60
CA ILE A 268 -8.91 15.52 1.08
C ILE A 268 -7.66 16.00 1.83
N SER A 269 -6.98 17.04 1.37
CA SER A 269 -5.77 17.58 2.04
C SER A 269 -6.08 18.22 3.41
N GLU A 270 -7.30 18.70 3.58
CA GLU A 270 -7.81 19.36 4.81
C GLU A 270 -8.55 18.38 5.75
N VAL A 271 -8.51 17.06 5.48
CA VAL A 271 -9.32 16.11 6.24
C VAL A 271 -8.80 15.95 7.66
N ASP A 272 -9.62 16.30 8.65
CA ASP A 272 -9.36 15.96 10.05
C ASP A 272 -9.61 14.46 10.26
N VAL A 273 -8.53 13.73 10.59
CA VAL A 273 -8.56 12.30 10.90
C VAL A 273 -8.07 12.00 12.32
N ASN A 274 -7.91 13.02 13.17
CA ASN A 274 -7.26 12.91 14.47
C ASN A 274 -5.90 12.19 14.36
N ASN A 275 -5.14 12.47 13.30
CA ASN A 275 -3.84 11.88 13.07
C ASN A 275 -2.95 12.87 12.31
N GLU A 276 -2.17 13.63 13.06
CA GLU A 276 -1.30 14.70 12.56
C GLU A 276 -0.36 14.22 11.44
N GLU A 277 0.13 12.99 11.52
CA GLU A 277 1.02 12.42 10.51
C GLU A 277 0.31 12.23 9.17
N LEU A 278 -0.87 11.60 9.14
CA LEU A 278 -1.60 11.44 7.89
C LEU A 278 -2.05 12.78 7.32
N GLU A 279 -2.50 13.70 8.18
CA GLU A 279 -2.89 15.06 7.78
C GLU A 279 -1.74 15.79 7.10
N ALA A 280 -0.54 15.73 7.70
CA ALA A 280 0.67 16.29 7.11
C ALA A 280 1.05 15.61 5.78
N ASN A 281 0.87 14.29 5.67
CA ASN A 281 1.18 13.53 4.45
C ASN A 281 0.23 13.90 3.30
N LEU A 282 -1.08 13.97 3.56
CA LEU A 282 -2.07 14.33 2.53
C LEU A 282 -1.86 15.77 2.06
N LYS A 283 -1.60 16.70 2.98
CA LYS A 283 -1.23 18.08 2.64
C LYS A 283 0.05 18.14 1.80
N SER A 284 1.08 17.37 2.17
CA SER A 284 2.32 17.32 1.41
C SER A 284 2.09 16.85 -0.02
N ILE A 285 1.31 15.79 -0.25
CA ILE A 285 0.98 15.30 -1.59
C ILE A 285 0.20 16.38 -2.39
N TYR A 286 -0.73 17.07 -1.73
CA TYR A 286 -1.50 18.15 -2.37
C TYR A 286 -0.57 19.28 -2.88
N ASP A 287 0.38 19.69 -2.04
CA ASP A 287 1.34 20.78 -2.33
C ASP A 287 2.47 20.36 -3.30
N TRP A 288 2.57 19.09 -3.70
CA TRP A 288 3.62 18.62 -4.60
C TRP A 288 3.27 18.80 -6.08
N ASP A 289 4.14 19.45 -6.84
CA ASP A 289 4.07 19.47 -8.30
C ASP A 289 4.76 18.24 -8.92
N ASN A 290 5.72 17.66 -8.20
CA ASN A 290 6.52 16.53 -8.65
C ASN A 290 6.48 15.42 -7.61
N VAL A 291 6.54 14.16 -8.05
CA VAL A 291 6.83 13.06 -7.13
C VAL A 291 8.19 13.30 -6.47
N PRO A 292 8.38 12.93 -5.20
CA PRO A 292 9.62 13.22 -4.49
C PRO A 292 10.84 12.66 -5.21
N GLN A 293 11.60 13.56 -5.84
CA GLN A 293 12.90 13.23 -6.43
C GLN A 293 13.96 13.05 -5.34
N LYS A 294 13.70 13.52 -4.11
CA LYS A 294 14.58 13.34 -2.96
C LYS A 294 13.85 12.81 -1.74
N GLY A 295 14.54 12.01 -0.95
CA GLY A 295 14.06 11.57 0.36
C GLY A 295 14.07 12.68 1.41
N LEU A 296 13.35 12.45 2.52
CA LEU A 296 13.43 13.28 3.71
C LEU A 296 14.89 13.30 4.17
N LYS A 297 15.56 14.44 4.30
CA LYS A 297 17.00 14.54 4.66
C LYS A 297 17.98 13.97 3.60
N ASP A 298 17.63 14.08 2.31
CA ASP A 298 18.45 13.60 1.19
C ASP A 298 18.70 12.07 1.19
N TYR A 299 17.82 11.29 1.84
CA TYR A 299 17.97 9.82 1.97
C TYR A 299 17.81 9.03 0.65
N TYR A 300 17.26 9.66 -0.38
CA TYR A 300 17.34 9.06 -1.71
C TYR A 300 17.27 10.12 -2.81
N GLN A 301 17.50 9.69 -4.04
CA GLN A 301 17.44 10.49 -5.27
C GLN A 301 16.76 9.64 -6.35
N LEU A 302 15.44 9.81 -6.44
CA LEU A 302 14.68 9.35 -7.60
C LEU A 302 14.97 10.34 -8.74
N ASN A 303 15.15 9.84 -9.95
CA ASN A 303 15.57 10.65 -11.10
C ASN A 303 14.63 10.43 -12.28
N LEU A 304 13.32 10.55 -12.05
CA LEU A 304 12.35 10.45 -13.14
C LEU A 304 12.51 11.63 -14.09
N LYS A 305 12.57 11.34 -15.40
CA LYS A 305 12.60 12.38 -16.44
C LYS A 305 11.31 13.18 -16.53
N GLU A 306 10.19 12.53 -16.25
CA GLU A 306 8.85 13.12 -16.20
C GLU A 306 8.34 12.99 -14.77
N PRO A 307 8.83 13.81 -13.83
CA PRO A 307 8.55 13.66 -12.41
C PRO A 307 7.21 14.27 -11.99
N GLU A 308 6.50 14.98 -12.87
CA GLU A 308 5.29 15.72 -12.55
C GLU A 308 4.24 14.78 -11.95
N LEU A 309 3.62 15.21 -10.85
CA LEU A 309 2.49 14.53 -10.23
C LEU A 309 1.23 15.34 -10.53
N SER A 310 0.57 14.96 -11.62
CA SER A 310 -0.50 15.77 -12.21
C SER A 310 -1.73 15.86 -11.31
N SER A 311 -2.25 17.08 -11.15
CA SER A 311 -3.58 17.37 -10.59
C SER A 311 -4.66 17.49 -11.67
N GLU A 312 -4.29 17.44 -12.95
CA GLU A 312 -5.25 17.56 -14.06
C GLU A 312 -6.24 16.39 -14.03
N LYS A 313 -7.50 16.69 -14.30
CA LYS A 313 -8.59 15.73 -14.43
C LYS A 313 -8.24 14.73 -15.54
N ASP A 314 -8.57 13.46 -15.30
CA ASP A 314 -8.32 12.33 -16.22
C ASP A 314 -6.82 12.06 -16.51
N SER A 315 -5.90 12.69 -15.78
CA SER A 315 -4.46 12.47 -15.96
C SER A 315 -4.00 11.12 -15.44
N PHE A 316 -4.70 10.50 -14.48
CA PHE A 316 -4.34 9.17 -14.01
C PHE A 316 -4.63 8.10 -15.07
N LYS A 317 -3.58 7.41 -15.50
CA LYS A 317 -3.67 6.28 -16.44
C LYS A 317 -3.31 4.99 -15.69
N PHE A 318 -4.32 4.16 -15.42
CA PHE A 318 -4.12 2.97 -14.62
C PHE A 318 -3.48 1.84 -15.44
N CYS A 319 -2.33 1.34 -15.00
CA CYS A 319 -1.69 0.14 -15.53
C CYS A 319 -2.38 -1.11 -14.96
N GLY A 320 -3.56 -1.44 -15.51
CA GLY A 320 -4.34 -2.60 -15.08
C GLY A 320 -3.72 -3.94 -15.48
N PHE A 321 -4.33 -5.01 -14.97
CA PHE A 321 -4.11 -6.36 -15.51
C PHE A 321 -5.13 -6.59 -16.62
N GLU A 322 -4.73 -7.22 -17.72
CA GLU A 322 -5.68 -8.05 -18.46
C GLU A 322 -6.09 -9.18 -17.51
N MET A 323 -7.39 -9.32 -17.22
CA MET A 323 -7.83 -10.43 -16.39
C MET A 323 -7.49 -11.73 -17.11
N ILE A 324 -6.58 -12.54 -16.56
CA ILE A 324 -6.57 -13.97 -16.88
C ILE A 324 -7.83 -14.52 -16.22
N THR A 325 -8.87 -14.67 -17.04
CA THR A 325 -10.20 -15.20 -16.69
C THR A 325 -10.13 -16.62 -16.16
#